data_AF-A0A067P5X0-F1
#
_entry.id   AF-A0A067P5X0-F1
#
_cell.length_a   1.000
_cell.length_b   1.000
_cell.length_c   1.000
_cell.angle_alpha   90.00
_cell.angle_beta   90.00
_cell.angle_gamma   90.00
#
_symmetry.space_group_name_H-M   'P 1'
#
loop_
_entity.id
_entity.type
_entity.pdbx_description
1 polymer ?
#
loop_
_entity_poly.entity_id
_entity_poly.type
_entity_poly.pdbx_seq_one_letter_code
_entity_poly.pdbx_strand_id
1 'polypeptide(L)'
;TPIHRDPKCRLGWFDLLATVGLYGYAEMELRGLGLWFRYTPGTAVALSRYIVKHGVSESDGERVCYAYFMRDRVLCRLQVP
;
A
#
# COMPACT_ATOMS: atom_id res chain seq x y z
N THR A 1 -0.96 -1.55 -10.70
CA THR A 1 -2.17 -1.95 -9.94
C THR A 1 -3.24 -0.89 -10.09
N PRO A 2 -4.46 -1.26 -10.51
CA PRO A 2 -5.57 -0.31 -10.64
C PRO A 2 -5.87 0.43 -9.32
N ILE A 3 -6.59 1.53 -9.43
CA ILE A 3 -7.00 2.33 -8.27
C ILE A 3 -8.03 1.56 -7.46
N HIS A 4 -7.72 1.26 -6.20
CA HIS A 4 -8.55 0.48 -5.30
C HIS A 4 -8.37 0.91 -3.85
N ARG A 5 -9.22 0.40 -2.96
CA ARG A 5 -9.09 0.59 -1.50
C ARG A 5 -9.01 -0.77 -0.84
N ASP A 6 -8.09 -0.93 0.10
CA ASP A 6 -8.01 -2.13 0.92
C ASP A 6 -9.18 -2.18 1.93
N PRO A 7 -10.09 -3.17 1.84
CA PRO A 7 -11.38 -3.09 2.51
C PRO A 7 -11.40 -3.55 3.98
N LYS A 8 -10.25 -3.81 4.62
CA LYS A 8 -10.19 -4.56 5.90
C LYS A 8 -9.16 -4.10 6.93
N CYS A 9 -8.53 -2.94 6.73
CA CYS A 9 -7.58 -2.37 7.70
C CYS A 9 -8.30 -1.96 9.00
N ARG A 10 -7.73 -2.31 10.17
CA ARG A 10 -8.25 -1.93 11.50
C ARG A 10 -8.05 -0.43 11.75
N LEU A 11 -8.98 0.20 12.46
CA LEU A 11 -8.84 1.59 12.88
C LEU A 11 -7.58 1.76 13.75
N GLY A 12 -6.74 2.77 13.45
CA GLY A 12 -5.49 3.02 14.18
C GLY A 12 -4.29 2.21 13.69
N TRP A 13 -4.47 1.33 12.69
CA TRP A 13 -3.40 0.55 12.08
C TRP A 13 -3.11 1.00 10.65
N PHE A 14 -1.99 0.53 10.13
CA PHE A 14 -1.53 0.77 8.77
C PHE A 14 -1.29 -0.55 8.03
N ASP A 15 -1.60 -0.56 6.75
CA ASP A 15 -1.10 -1.55 5.81
C ASP A 15 0.26 -1.04 5.30
N LEU A 16 1.29 -1.88 5.40
CA LEU A 16 2.66 -1.57 5.00
C LEU A 16 2.92 -2.17 3.62
N LEU A 17 3.34 -1.33 2.69
CA LEU A 17 3.77 -1.73 1.37
C LEU A 17 5.28 -1.46 1.25
N ALA A 18 6.03 -2.43 0.75
CA ALA A 18 7.43 -2.23 0.40
C ALA A 18 7.66 -2.70 -1.03
N THR A 19 8.28 -1.85 -1.85
CA THR A 19 8.58 -2.18 -3.24
C THR A 19 10.07 -2.44 -3.41
N VAL A 20 10.41 -3.49 -4.14
CA VAL A 20 11.78 -3.90 -4.47
C VAL A 20 11.84 -4.40 -5.91
N GLY A 21 13.04 -4.67 -6.41
CA GLY A 21 13.26 -5.20 -7.75
C GLY A 21 14.04 -4.25 -8.64
N LEU A 22 14.18 -4.63 -9.90
CA LEU A 22 14.95 -3.91 -10.92
C LEU A 22 13.97 -3.22 -11.87
N TYR A 23 13.61 -1.98 -11.54
CA TYR A 23 12.79 -1.10 -12.38
C TYR A 23 13.23 0.36 -12.18
N GLY A 24 13.10 1.19 -13.21
CA GLY A 24 13.53 2.59 -13.21
C GLY A 24 12.47 3.56 -12.67
N TYR A 25 11.19 3.23 -12.85
CA TYR A 25 10.06 4.09 -12.61
C TYR A 25 8.80 3.33 -12.22
N ALA A 26 8.14 3.84 -11.19
CA ALA A 26 6.75 3.58 -10.88
C ALA A 26 6.24 4.77 -10.06
N GLU A 27 4.95 5.06 -10.15
CA GLU A 27 4.29 6.08 -9.34
C GLU A 27 3.18 5.47 -8.50
N MET A 28 3.12 5.86 -7.24
CA MET A 28 1.98 5.60 -6.37
C MET A 28 1.07 6.83 -6.35
N GLU A 29 -0.20 6.62 -6.65
CA GLU A 29 -1.24 7.62 -6.50
C GLU A 29 -2.03 7.37 -5.23
N LEU A 30 -2.22 8.42 -4.42
CA LEU A 30 -3.18 8.44 -3.30
C LEU A 30 -4.41 9.25 -3.72
N ARG A 31 -5.31 8.59 -4.44
CA ARG A 31 -6.53 9.20 -4.98
C ARG A 31 -7.41 9.65 -3.82
N GLY A 32 -7.92 10.88 -3.90
CA GLY A 32 -8.65 11.53 -2.80
C GLY A 32 -7.80 12.47 -1.97
N LEU A 33 -6.48 12.27 -1.92
CA LEU A 33 -5.53 13.29 -1.43
C LEU A 33 -4.95 14.14 -2.56
N GLY A 34 -5.06 13.68 -3.81
CA GLY A 34 -4.46 14.38 -4.96
C GLY A 34 -2.94 14.38 -4.90
N LEU A 35 -2.35 13.30 -4.39
CA LEU A 35 -0.91 13.15 -4.23
C LEU A 35 -0.40 12.01 -5.11
N TRP A 36 0.76 12.25 -5.73
CA TRP A 36 1.53 11.28 -6.50
C TRP A 36 2.96 11.26 -5.99
N PHE A 37 3.51 10.06 -5.84
CA PHE A 37 4.85 9.86 -5.34
C PHE A 37 5.62 8.93 -6.25
N ARG A 38 6.88 9.25 -6.50
CA ARG A 38 7.81 8.30 -7.12
C ARG A 38 7.97 7.11 -6.18
N TYR A 39 7.61 5.92 -6.66
CA TYR A 39 7.61 4.68 -5.90
C TYR A 39 8.78 3.80 -6.34
N THR A 40 10.00 4.24 -6.01
CA THR A 40 11.27 3.60 -6.41
C THR A 40 11.58 2.34 -5.62
N PRO A 41 12.44 1.43 -6.14
CA PRO A 41 12.91 0.29 -5.37
C PRO A 41 13.47 0.74 -4.01
N GLY A 42 13.08 0.05 -2.94
CA GLY A 42 13.46 0.38 -1.56
C GLY A 42 12.48 1.31 -0.83
N THR A 43 11.45 1.84 -1.50
CA THR A 43 10.43 2.67 -0.83
C THR A 43 9.47 1.80 0.00
N ALA A 44 9.20 2.25 1.23
CA ALA A 44 8.14 1.72 2.08
C ALA A 44 7.05 2.77 2.31
N VAL A 45 5.79 2.34 2.30
CA VAL A 45 4.61 3.20 2.49
C VAL A 45 3.69 2.58 3.53
N ALA A 46 3.27 3.38 4.51
CA ALA A 46 2.25 3.01 5.48
C ALA A 46 0.92 3.67 5.10
N LEU A 47 -0.07 2.85 4.76
CA LEU A 47 -1.41 3.29 4.34
C LEU A 47 -2.41 3.03 5.44
N SER A 48 -3.05 4.08 5.96
CA SER A 48 -4.21 3.92 6.83
C SER A 48 -5.47 3.77 5.99
N ARG A 49 -6.50 3.13 6.56
CA ARG A 49 -7.89 3.10 6.07
C ARG A 49 -8.37 4.44 5.48
N TYR A 50 -7.88 5.57 5.99
CA TYR A 50 -8.31 6.93 5.64
C TYR A 50 -7.68 7.49 4.36
N ILE A 51 -6.62 6.88 3.82
CA ILE A 51 -6.05 7.27 2.53
C ILE A 51 -6.84 6.52 1.45
N VAL A 52 -8.03 7.05 1.17
CA VAL A 52 -9.11 6.32 0.49
C VAL A 52 -8.92 6.29 -1.02
N LYS A 53 -8.37 5.18 -1.50
CA LYS A 53 -8.07 4.78 -2.88
C LYS A 53 -6.63 5.06 -3.27
N HIS A 54 -5.89 4.01 -3.58
CA HIS A 54 -4.54 4.10 -4.07
C HIS A 54 -4.33 3.19 -5.27
N GLY A 55 -3.30 3.47 -6.06
CA GLY A 55 -2.91 2.67 -7.20
C GLY A 55 -1.44 2.87 -7.48
N VAL A 56 -0.88 1.98 -8.29
CA VAL A 56 0.51 2.08 -8.72
C VAL A 56 0.54 1.96 -10.24
N SER A 57 1.24 2.85 -10.92
CA SER A 57 1.45 2.78 -12.37
C SER A 57 2.06 1.44 -12.80
N GLU A 58 2.07 1.19 -14.11
CA GLU A 58 2.97 0.19 -14.66
C GLU A 58 4.43 0.57 -14.37
N SER A 59 5.28 -0.44 -14.20
CA SER A 59 6.72 -0.27 -14.04
C SER A 59 7.44 -0.58 -15.34
N ASP A 60 8.54 0.12 -15.58
CA ASP A 60 9.51 -0.13 -16.65
C ASP A 60 10.52 -1.22 -16.23
N GLY A 61 10.01 -2.39 -15.82
CA GLY A 61 10.82 -3.50 -15.35
C GLY A 61 10.13 -4.35 -14.29
N GLU A 62 10.91 -5.23 -13.68
CA GLU A 62 10.44 -6.21 -12.70
C GLU A 62 10.29 -5.57 -11.32
N ARG A 63 9.04 -5.30 -10.95
CA ARG A 63 8.67 -4.75 -9.64
C ARG A 63 8.00 -5.80 -8.78
N VAL A 64 8.57 -6.07 -7.62
CA VAL A 64 7.98 -6.90 -6.57
C VAL A 64 7.49 -6.01 -5.43
N CYS A 65 6.24 -6.19 -5.02
CA CYS A 65 5.67 -5.49 -3.87
C CYS A 65 5.38 -6.49 -2.76
N TYR A 66 5.98 -6.28 -1.58
CA TYR A 66 5.57 -6.92 -0.35
C TYR A 66 4.43 -6.11 0.28
N ALA A 67 3.29 -6.75 0.50
CA ALA A 67 2.14 -6.15 1.15
C ALA A 67 1.90 -6.84 2.51
N TYR A 68 2.14 -6.11 3.59
CA TYR A 68 1.84 -6.52 4.95
C TYR A 68 0.64 -5.73 5.46
N PHE A 69 -0.52 -6.38 5.52
CA PHE A 69 -1.77 -5.74 5.91
C PHE A 69 -2.35 -6.37 7.17
N MET A 70 -2.96 -5.53 8.00
CA MET A 70 -3.58 -5.98 9.24
C MET A 70 -5.07 -6.20 9.03
N ARG A 71 -5.54 -7.42 9.32
CA ARG A 71 -6.97 -7.74 9.24
C ARG A 71 -7.59 -7.70 10.63
N ASP A 72 -8.58 -6.84 10.79
CA ASP A 72 -9.30 -6.68 12.05
C ASP A 72 -9.80 -8.02 12.62
N ARG A 73 -10.37 -8.89 11.77
CA ARG A 73 -10.83 -10.23 12.19
C ARG A 73 -9.71 -11.13 12.72
N VAL A 74 -8.49 -11.01 12.20
CA VAL A 74 -7.34 -11.80 12.68
C VAL A 74 -6.92 -11.29 14.06
N LEU A 75 -6.81 -9.97 14.22
CA LEU A 75 -6.47 -9.35 15.50
C LEU A 75 -7.52 -9.66 16.57
N CYS A 76 -8.81 -9.52 16.25
CA CYS A 76 -9.91 -9.88 17.15
C CYS A 76 -9.88 -11.36 17.54
N ARG A 77 -9.57 -12.27 16.60
CA ARG A 77 -9.44 -13.70 16.90
C ARG A 77 -8.27 -14.00 17.83
N LEU A 78 -7.16 -13.27 17.67
CA LEU A 78 -5.96 -13.40 18.50
C LEU A 78 -6.05 -12.57 19.79
N GLN A 79 -7.17 -11.89 20.04
CA GLN A 79 -7.37 -11.02 21.20
C GLN A 79 -6.30 -9.93 21.33
N VAL A 80 -5.76 -9.49 20.19
CA VAL A 80 -4.84 -8.35 20.13
C VAL A 80 -5.68 -7.05 20.23
N PRO A 81 -5.33 -6.12 21.14
CA PRO A 81 -6.05 -4.86 21.34
C PRO A 81 -6.20 -3.99 20.09
#